data_AF-A0A7X6VXS7-F1
#
_entry.id   AF-A0A7X6VXS7-F1
#
_cell.length_a   1.000
_cell.length_b   1.000
_cell.length_c   1.000
_cell.angle_alpha   90.00
_cell.angle_beta   90.00
_cell.angle_gamma   90.00
#
_symmetry.space_group_name_H-M   'P 1'
#
loop_
_entity.id
_entity.type
_entity.pdbx_description
1 polymer ?
#
loop_
_entity_poly.entity_id
_entity_poly.type
_entity_poly.pdbx_seq_one_letter_code
_entity_poly.pdbx_strand_id
1 'polypeptide(L)'
;MSEIHSTKNNLKIYPFTWIARRLLFIYMIVTLSFFDALSQKYFQQEVNYKINVSLNDTLHELRAFEKMEYINHSPDTLHFIWFHLWPNAYSNNSTPLAKQVFRVNGKSKLFDNPELSGFIDSLDFKVNGRQVQWNLLPGQPDICRI
;
A
#
# COMPACT_ATOMS: atom_id res chain seq x y z
N MET A 1 -50.09 -75.93 28.59
CA MET A 1 -48.83 -75.70 29.32
C MET A 1 -47.82 -75.22 28.30
N SER A 2 -47.22 -74.05 28.34
CA SER A 2 -47.30 -72.91 29.23
C SER A 2 -46.50 -71.79 28.54
N GLU A 3 -46.97 -70.57 28.79
CA GLU A 3 -46.22 -69.33 28.89
C GLU A 3 -45.62 -68.60 27.67
N ILE A 4 -45.97 -67.33 27.73
CA ILE A 4 -45.64 -66.17 26.93
C ILE A 4 -44.38 -65.56 27.52
N HIS A 5 -43.40 -65.25 26.67
CA HIS A 5 -42.49 -64.15 26.94
C HIS A 5 -41.95 -63.57 25.64
N SER A 6 -41.51 -62.31 25.70
CA SER A 6 -40.82 -61.52 24.66
C SER A 6 -41.77 -60.52 23.96
N THR A 7 -41.50 -59.22 23.88
CA THR A 7 -40.28 -58.45 24.19
C THR A 7 -40.60 -56.95 24.25
N LYS A 8 -39.70 -56.22 24.91
CA LYS A 8 -39.62 -54.76 25.06
C LYS A 8 -39.75 -54.01 23.71
N ASN A 9 -40.55 -52.94 23.72
CA ASN A 9 -40.66 -51.93 22.67
C ASN A 9 -39.31 -51.21 22.46
N ASN A 10 -38.66 -51.46 21.32
CA ASN A 10 -37.55 -50.65 20.83
C ASN A 10 -38.06 -49.74 19.71
N LEU A 11 -38.19 -48.43 20.00
CA LEU A 11 -38.50 -47.42 18.98
C LEU A 11 -37.39 -47.41 17.92
N LYS A 12 -37.72 -47.80 16.69
CA LYS A 12 -36.82 -47.71 15.53
C LYS A 12 -36.79 -46.27 15.04
N ILE A 13 -35.63 -45.61 15.18
CA ILE A 13 -35.38 -44.30 14.57
C ILE A 13 -35.08 -44.55 13.07
N TYR A 14 -35.98 -44.07 12.20
CA TYR A 14 -35.97 -44.37 10.76
C TYR A 14 -34.93 -43.55 9.96
N PRO A 15 -34.39 -44.08 8.84
CA PRO A 15 -33.29 -43.50 8.04
C PRO A 15 -33.63 -42.19 7.29
N PHE A 16 -34.88 -41.76 7.28
CA PHE A 16 -35.33 -40.55 6.57
C PHE A 16 -34.70 -39.26 7.12
N THR A 17 -34.53 -39.17 8.44
CA THR A 17 -33.89 -38.01 9.09
C THR A 17 -32.40 -37.91 8.73
N TRP A 18 -31.78 -39.03 8.39
CA TRP A 18 -30.37 -39.08 8.00
C TRP A 18 -30.15 -38.62 6.56
N ILE A 19 -31.08 -38.96 5.66
CA ILE A 19 -31.08 -38.47 4.27
C ILE A 19 -31.33 -36.96 4.23
N ALA A 20 -32.32 -36.47 4.98
CA ALA A 20 -32.60 -35.04 5.08
C ALA A 20 -31.41 -34.24 5.65
N ARG A 21 -30.74 -34.77 6.69
CA ARG A 21 -29.52 -34.15 7.26
C ARG A 21 -28.35 -34.16 6.28
N ARG A 22 -28.21 -35.20 5.46
CA ARG A 22 -27.20 -35.27 4.38
C ARG A 22 -27.47 -34.28 3.27
N LEU A 23 -28.72 -34.14 2.84
CA LEU A 23 -29.12 -33.15 1.83
C LEU A 23 -28.91 -31.73 2.34
N LEU A 24 -29.22 -31.45 3.62
CA LEU A 24 -28.93 -30.17 4.27
C LEU A 24 -27.42 -29.88 4.30
N PHE A 25 -26.60 -30.88 4.62
CA PHE A 25 -25.14 -30.75 4.65
C PHE A 25 -24.57 -30.47 3.25
N ILE A 26 -25.06 -31.16 2.24
CA ILE A 26 -24.68 -30.94 0.84
C ILE A 26 -25.10 -29.53 0.40
N TYR A 27 -26.32 -29.09 0.72
CA TYR A 27 -26.78 -27.75 0.44
C TYR A 27 -25.89 -26.68 1.10
N MET A 28 -25.49 -26.89 2.36
CA MET A 28 -24.59 -25.97 3.08
C MET A 28 -23.17 -25.92 2.46
N ILE A 29 -22.65 -27.04 1.95
CA ILE A 29 -21.37 -27.09 1.25
C ILE A 29 -21.45 -26.40 -0.12
N VAL A 30 -22.56 -26.61 -0.83
CA VAL A 30 -22.82 -25.98 -2.14
C VAL A 30 -22.95 -24.47 -1.97
N THR A 31 -23.65 -23.95 -0.96
CA THR A 31 -23.77 -22.51 -0.73
C THR A 31 -22.46 -21.87 -0.25
N LEU A 32 -21.62 -22.58 0.51
CA LEU A 32 -20.31 -22.08 0.94
C LEU A 32 -19.33 -21.88 -0.24
N SER A 33 -19.49 -22.66 -1.32
CA SER A 33 -18.60 -22.62 -2.49
C SER A 33 -18.87 -21.42 -3.44
N PHE A 34 -19.86 -20.58 -3.14
CA PHE A 34 -20.17 -19.36 -3.91
C PHE A 34 -19.61 -18.07 -3.26
N PHE A 35 -18.87 -18.16 -2.16
CA PHE A 35 -18.30 -16.97 -1.47
C PHE A 35 -16.95 -16.50 -2.02
N ASP A 36 -16.40 -17.15 -3.06
CA ASP A 36 -15.10 -16.78 -3.66
C ASP A 36 -15.12 -15.49 -4.50
N ALA A 37 -16.23 -14.74 -4.54
CA ALA A 37 -16.42 -13.58 -5.41
C ALA A 37 -16.25 -12.20 -4.71
N LEU A 38 -15.73 -12.15 -3.48
CA LEU A 38 -15.48 -10.87 -2.77
C LEU A 38 -14.01 -10.40 -2.83
N SER A 39 -13.17 -10.98 -3.69
CA SER A 39 -11.83 -10.43 -3.91
C SER A 39 -11.94 -9.15 -4.76
N GLN A 40 -11.48 -8.01 -4.24
CA GLN A 40 -11.33 -6.81 -5.05
C GLN A 40 -10.46 -7.13 -6.27
N LYS A 41 -10.87 -6.69 -7.46
CA LYS A 41 -10.10 -6.87 -8.68
C LYS A 41 -8.71 -6.27 -8.46
N TYR A 42 -7.70 -7.12 -8.39
CA TYR A 42 -6.32 -6.69 -8.16
C TYR A 42 -5.88 -5.75 -9.28
N PHE A 43 -5.39 -4.57 -8.93
CA PHE A 43 -4.79 -3.62 -9.86
C PHE A 43 -3.39 -3.25 -9.37
N GLN A 44 -2.50 -2.94 -10.32
CA GLN A 44 -1.15 -2.47 -10.06
C GLN A 44 -0.93 -1.20 -10.88
N GLN A 45 -0.37 -0.18 -10.25
CA GLN A 45 -0.06 1.07 -10.92
C GLN A 45 1.20 0.90 -11.78
N GLU A 46 1.19 1.50 -12.96
CA GLU A 46 2.35 1.53 -13.87
C GLU A 46 2.91 2.95 -13.89
N VAL A 47 4.23 3.06 -13.78
CA VAL A 47 4.90 4.35 -13.84
C VAL A 47 6.15 4.26 -14.71
N ASN A 48 6.15 5.05 -15.77
CA ASN A 48 7.24 5.10 -16.75
C ASN A 48 8.02 6.41 -16.56
N TYR A 49 9.34 6.33 -16.56
CA TYR A 49 10.21 7.47 -16.29
C TYR A 49 11.20 7.71 -17.43
N LYS A 50 11.45 8.99 -17.70
CA LYS A 50 12.61 9.46 -18.46
C LYS A 50 13.30 10.56 -17.67
N ILE A 51 14.50 10.28 -17.20
CA ILE A 51 15.30 11.19 -16.38
C ILE A 51 16.52 11.61 -17.20
N ASN A 52 16.65 12.91 -17.48
CA ASN A 52 17.86 13.48 -18.02
C ASN A 52 18.58 14.20 -16.88
N VAL A 53 19.80 13.78 -16.55
CA VAL A 53 20.57 14.33 -15.43
C VAL A 53 21.98 14.68 -15.87
N SER A 54 22.51 15.76 -15.31
CA SER A 54 23.90 16.19 -15.47
C SER A 54 24.52 16.46 -14.11
N LEU A 55 25.81 16.12 -13.96
CA LEU A 55 26.60 16.35 -12.76
C LEU A 55 27.48 17.59 -12.97
N ASN A 56 27.45 18.50 -12.01
CA ASN A 56 28.45 19.54 -11.85
C ASN A 56 29.29 19.20 -10.61
N ASP A 57 30.46 18.64 -10.86
CA ASP A 57 31.41 18.18 -9.84
C ASP A 57 32.15 19.34 -9.13
N THR A 58 32.19 20.52 -9.73
CA THR A 58 32.81 21.70 -9.10
C THR A 58 31.87 22.33 -8.08
N LEU A 59 30.57 22.33 -8.37
CA LEU A 59 29.54 22.86 -7.47
C LEU A 59 28.90 21.79 -6.57
N HIS A 60 29.23 20.51 -6.77
CA HIS A 60 28.59 19.37 -6.09
C HIS A 60 27.07 19.30 -6.30
N GLU A 61 26.61 19.58 -7.52
CA GLU A 61 25.19 19.67 -7.88
C GLU A 61 24.79 18.66 -8.96
N LEU A 62 23.56 18.17 -8.88
CA LEU A 62 22.89 17.46 -9.97
C LEU A 62 21.80 18.34 -10.55
N ARG A 63 21.80 18.50 -11.88
CA ARG A 63 20.70 19.16 -12.60
C ARG A 63 19.92 18.12 -13.37
N ALA A 64 18.63 17.99 -13.08
CA ALA A 64 17.79 16.96 -13.66
C ALA A 64 16.50 17.54 -14.26
N PHE A 65 16.05 16.91 -15.34
CA PHE A 65 14.69 17.03 -15.84
C PHE A 65 14.07 15.63 -15.92
N GLU A 66 13.01 15.42 -15.15
CA GLU A 66 12.28 14.15 -15.08
C GLU A 66 10.93 14.29 -15.76
N LYS A 67 10.63 13.36 -16.67
CA LYS A 67 9.29 13.13 -17.19
C LYS A 67 8.78 11.80 -16.67
N MET A 68 7.61 11.83 -16.04
CA MET A 68 6.90 10.68 -15.52
C MET A 68 5.57 10.52 -16.27
N GLU A 69 5.25 9.30 -16.65
CA GLU A 69 3.91 8.89 -17.09
C GLU A 69 3.35 7.92 -16.05
N TYR A 70 2.24 8.32 -15.43
CA TYR A 70 1.56 7.53 -14.42
C TYR A 70 0.27 6.97 -15.00
N ILE A 71 0.14 5.64 -15.01
CA ILE A 71 -1.07 4.94 -15.47
C ILE A 71 -1.83 4.43 -14.26
N ASN A 72 -3.01 5.01 -14.02
CA ASN A 72 -3.89 4.62 -12.93
C ASN A 72 -4.75 3.40 -13.34
N HIS A 73 -4.43 2.22 -12.82
CA HIS A 73 -5.20 0.99 -13.06
C HIS A 73 -6.30 0.79 -11.99
N SER A 74 -6.34 1.65 -10.97
CA SER A 74 -7.41 1.63 -9.98
C SER A 74 -8.76 1.93 -10.62
N PRO A 75 -9.86 1.31 -10.16
CA PRO A 75 -11.21 1.79 -10.50
C PRO A 75 -11.49 3.20 -9.96
N ASP A 76 -10.72 3.67 -8.97
CA ASP A 76 -10.91 4.97 -8.33
C ASP A 76 -10.20 6.09 -9.09
N THR A 77 -10.80 7.28 -9.07
CA THR A 77 -10.20 8.48 -9.67
C THR A 77 -9.03 8.98 -8.82
N LEU A 78 -7.87 9.18 -9.45
CA LEU A 78 -6.71 9.77 -8.82
C LEU A 78 -6.82 11.30 -8.82
N HIS A 79 -6.86 11.91 -7.64
CA HIS A 79 -7.01 13.36 -7.49
C HIS A 79 -5.71 14.11 -7.24
N PHE A 80 -4.69 13.43 -6.71
CA PHE A 80 -3.38 13.99 -6.41
C PHE A 80 -2.35 12.88 -6.30
N ILE A 81 -1.07 13.23 -6.41
CA ILE A 81 0.04 12.32 -6.21
C ILE A 81 0.90 12.84 -5.05
N TRP A 82 1.24 11.95 -4.12
CA TRP A 82 2.31 12.21 -3.16
C TRP A 82 3.64 11.85 -3.81
N PHE A 83 4.60 12.76 -3.73
CA PHE A 83 5.91 12.57 -4.33
C PHE A 83 7.02 12.85 -3.31
N HIS A 84 8.07 12.05 -3.35
CA HIS A 84 9.22 12.22 -2.46
C HIS A 84 10.25 13.18 -3.05
N LEU A 85 10.72 14.09 -2.20
CA LEU A 85 11.79 15.04 -2.44
C LEU A 85 12.97 14.68 -1.54
N TRP A 86 13.46 13.44 -1.67
CA TRP A 86 14.42 12.82 -0.76
C TRP A 86 15.63 13.69 -0.37
N PRO A 87 16.25 14.48 -1.28
CA PRO A 87 17.34 15.35 -0.90
C PRO A 87 16.99 16.27 0.29
N ASN A 88 15.75 16.79 0.37
CA ASN A 88 15.32 17.66 1.45
C ASN A 88 15.27 16.98 2.83
N ALA A 89 15.25 15.64 2.89
CA ALA A 89 15.32 14.92 4.16
C ALA A 89 16.68 15.13 4.86
N TYR A 90 17.71 15.49 4.09
CA TYR A 90 19.07 15.77 4.54
C TYR A 90 19.34 17.26 4.79
N SER A 91 18.31 18.12 4.73
CA SER A 91 18.49 19.56 4.75
C SER A 91 18.89 20.14 6.11
N ASN A 92 18.47 19.52 7.22
CA ASN A 92 18.81 19.97 8.57
C ASN A 92 18.50 18.91 9.64
N ASN A 93 18.83 19.23 10.89
CA ASN A 93 18.68 18.37 12.07
C ASN A 93 17.22 18.20 12.56
N SER A 94 16.27 18.96 12.03
CA SER A 94 14.86 18.94 12.45
C SER A 94 13.99 18.04 11.58
N THR A 95 14.53 17.52 10.47
CA THR A 95 13.80 16.63 9.57
C THR A 95 13.43 15.31 10.26
N PRO A 96 12.37 14.62 9.80
CA PRO A 96 12.02 13.29 10.31
C PRO A 96 13.19 12.30 10.21
N LEU A 97 13.93 12.32 9.10
CA LEU A 97 15.11 11.49 8.88
C LEU A 97 16.20 11.77 9.91
N ALA A 98 16.56 13.05 10.12
CA ALA A 98 17.58 13.42 11.10
C ALA A 98 17.20 12.94 12.51
N LYS A 99 15.95 13.17 12.92
CA LYS A 99 15.43 12.71 14.22
C LYS A 99 15.52 11.20 14.37
N GLN A 100 15.19 10.45 13.31
CA GLN A 100 15.32 9.00 13.32
C GLN A 100 16.77 8.56 13.45
N VAL A 101 17.69 9.14 12.66
CA VAL A 101 19.12 8.82 12.74
C VAL A 101 19.67 9.14 14.12
N PHE A 102 19.32 10.27 14.71
CA PHE A 102 19.77 10.65 16.05
C PHE A 102 19.27 9.72 17.14
N ARG A 103 18.04 9.21 17.00
CA ARG A 103 17.47 8.25 17.94
C ARG A 103 18.22 6.91 17.92
N VAL A 104 18.68 6.47 16.75
CA VAL A 104 19.31 5.15 16.58
C VAL A 104 20.82 5.22 16.80
N ASN A 105 21.49 6.23 16.25
CA ASN A 105 22.95 6.31 16.15
C ASN A 105 23.56 7.47 16.96
N GLY A 106 22.74 8.31 17.59
CA GLY A 106 23.20 9.57 18.19
C GLY A 106 23.42 10.67 17.14
N LYS A 107 23.91 11.85 17.59
CA LYS A 107 24.19 12.98 16.68
C LYS A 107 25.16 12.56 15.57
N SER A 108 24.86 12.99 14.35
CA SER A 108 25.62 12.62 13.15
C SER A 108 26.17 13.86 12.46
N LYS A 109 27.45 13.80 12.08
CA LYS A 109 28.13 14.85 11.31
C LYS A 109 27.39 15.21 10.01
N LEU A 110 26.64 14.26 9.44
CA LEU A 110 25.82 14.46 8.24
C LEU A 110 24.83 15.63 8.39
N PHE A 111 24.28 15.84 9.59
CA PHE A 111 23.27 16.88 9.85
C PHE A 111 23.83 18.09 10.59
N ASP A 112 25.13 18.07 10.93
CA ASP A 112 25.83 19.15 11.62
C ASP A 112 26.79 19.92 10.68
N ASN A 113 27.13 19.36 9.50
CA ASN A 113 27.97 20.04 8.50
C ASN A 113 27.10 20.57 7.33
N PRO A 114 27.03 21.90 7.12
CA PRO A 114 26.33 22.48 5.98
C PRO A 114 26.79 21.97 4.61
N GLU A 115 28.07 21.64 4.45
CA GLU A 115 28.62 21.11 3.17
C GLU A 115 28.10 19.71 2.83
N LEU A 116 27.56 18.98 3.82
CA LEU A 116 26.97 17.65 3.63
C LEU A 116 25.44 17.70 3.56
N SER A 117 24.84 18.89 3.69
CA SER A 117 23.39 19.06 3.68
C SER A 117 22.85 18.90 2.27
N GLY A 118 21.82 18.07 2.14
CA GLY A 118 21.13 17.85 0.86
C GLY A 118 19.86 18.69 0.78
N PHE A 119 19.57 19.18 -0.42
CA PHE A 119 18.27 19.77 -0.75
C PHE A 119 18.01 19.64 -2.25
N ILE A 120 16.75 19.79 -2.64
CA ILE A 120 16.34 20.00 -4.03
C ILE A 120 15.74 21.39 -4.13
N ASP A 121 16.16 22.12 -5.16
CA ASP A 121 15.62 23.44 -5.48
C ASP A 121 14.91 23.43 -6.85
N SER A 122 14.44 24.59 -7.26
CA SER A 122 13.96 24.83 -8.64
C SER A 122 12.85 23.88 -9.11
N LEU A 123 12.01 23.41 -8.18
CA LEU A 123 10.88 22.52 -8.47
C LEU A 123 9.82 23.24 -9.31
N ASP A 124 9.59 22.74 -10.53
CA ASP A 124 8.62 23.26 -11.49
C ASP A 124 7.72 22.14 -12.03
N PHE A 125 6.80 21.66 -11.18
CA PHE A 125 5.90 20.56 -11.54
C PHE A 125 4.91 20.99 -12.62
N LYS A 126 4.79 20.15 -13.66
CA LYS A 126 3.84 20.31 -14.76
C LYS A 126 3.09 19.01 -15.02
N VAL A 127 1.77 19.10 -15.14
CA VAL A 127 0.91 17.99 -15.57
C VAL A 127 0.42 18.29 -16.97
N ASN A 128 0.70 17.41 -17.92
CA ASN A 128 0.36 17.59 -19.34
C ASN A 128 0.83 18.94 -19.90
N GLY A 129 2.02 19.39 -19.49
CA GLY A 129 2.64 20.65 -19.90
C GLY A 129 2.11 21.91 -19.20
N ARG A 130 1.10 21.81 -18.33
CA ARG A 130 0.57 22.93 -17.55
C ARG A 130 1.15 22.93 -16.15
N GLN A 131 1.59 24.10 -15.68
CA GLN A 131 2.06 24.26 -14.32
C GLN A 131 0.93 23.99 -13.32
N VAL A 132 1.22 23.29 -12.24
CA VAL A 132 0.24 22.92 -11.21
C VAL A 132 0.64 23.45 -9.84
N GLN A 133 -0.37 23.64 -8.98
CA GLN A 133 -0.14 23.99 -7.59
C GLN A 133 0.23 22.73 -6.81
N TRP A 134 1.31 22.82 -6.04
CA TRP A 134 1.77 21.74 -5.19
C TRP A 134 2.17 22.30 -3.83
N ASN A 135 2.14 21.47 -2.80
CA ASN A 135 2.47 21.89 -1.43
C ASN A 135 3.29 20.82 -0.72
N LEU A 136 4.23 21.24 0.13
CA LEU A 136 4.91 20.33 1.04
C LEU A 136 3.94 19.81 2.10
N LEU A 137 4.12 18.55 2.49
CA LEU A 137 3.40 17.99 3.63
C LEU A 137 3.90 18.67 4.92
N PRO A 138 3.01 19.20 5.79
CA PRO A 138 3.44 19.91 6.98
C PRO A 138 4.38 19.07 7.88
N GLY A 139 5.53 19.64 8.22
CA GLY A 139 6.57 18.98 9.01
C GLY A 139 7.41 17.94 8.27
N GLN A 140 7.18 17.73 6.97
CA GLN A 140 7.86 16.75 6.13
C GLN A 140 8.38 17.43 4.85
N PRO A 141 9.60 18.02 4.89
CA PRO A 141 10.13 18.82 3.78
C PRO A 141 10.50 17.97 2.54
N ASP A 142 10.52 16.65 2.71
CA ASP A 142 10.86 15.63 1.73
C ASP A 142 9.64 14.94 1.11
N ILE A 143 8.43 15.45 1.34
CA ILE A 143 7.19 14.94 0.73
C ILE A 143 6.35 16.11 0.24
N CYS A 144 5.90 16.05 -1.01
CA CYS A 144 4.95 17.01 -1.58
C CYS A 144 3.68 16.35 -2.13
N ARG A 145 2.60 17.11 -2.13
CA ARG A 145 1.36 16.81 -2.85
C ARG A 145 1.32 17.62 -4.12
N ILE A 146 1.20 16.94 -5.25
CA ILE A 146 1.02 17.51 -6.59
C ILE A 146 -0.44 17.30 -7.02
#